data_AF-W5PB63-F1
#
_entry.id   AF-W5PB63-F1
#
_cell.length_a   1.000
_cell.length_b   1.000
_cell.length_c   1.000
_cell.angle_alpha   90.00
_cell.angle_beta   90.00
_cell.angle_gamma   90.00
#
_symmetry.space_group_name_H-M   'P 1'
#
loop_
_entity.id
_entity.type
_entity.pdbx_description
1 polymer ?
#
loop_
_entity_poly.entity_id
_entity_poly.type
_entity_poly.pdbx_seq_one_letter_code
_entity_poly.pdbx_strand_id
1 'polypeptide(L)' 'MERNVGLLRLYPGIPASLVRAFLQPPMKGVVMETFGSGNGPTKPDLLQELRAAAERGLVIVNCTHCLQGAVTSD' A
#
# COMPACT_ATOMS: atom_id res chain seq x y z
N MET A 1 10.59 -0.29 -19.19
CA MET A 1 9.49 -0.89 -18.40
C MET A 1 10.08 -1.38 -17.09
N GLU A 2 9.62 -0.86 -15.96
CA GLU A 2 10.09 -1.29 -14.63
C GLU A 2 9.52 -2.67 -14.29
N ARG A 3 10.31 -3.52 -13.62
CA ARG A 3 9.94 -4.92 -13.28
C ARG A 3 9.68 -5.12 -11.79
N ASN A 4 10.21 -4.26 -10.93
CA ASN A 4 10.09 -4.38 -9.48
C ASN A 4 8.85 -3.62 -9.00
N VAL A 5 7.68 -3.99 -9.52
CA VAL A 5 6.38 -3.46 -9.12
C VAL A 5 5.52 -4.57 -8.53
N GLY A 6 4.77 -4.27 -7.47
CA GLY A 6 3.92 -5.24 -6.77
C GLY A 6 2.47 -4.78 -6.65
N LEU A 7 1.58 -5.74 -6.35
CA LEU A 7 0.20 -5.47 -5.93
C LEU A 7 0.03 -5.97 -4.49
N LEU A 8 -0.33 -5.05 -3.59
CA LEU A 8 -0.58 -5.34 -2.18
C LEU A 8 -2.06 -5.12 -1.88
N ARG A 9 -2.80 -6.20 -1.68
CA ARG A 9 -4.20 -6.14 -1.28
C ARG A 9 -4.32 -6.08 0.23
N LEU A 10 -4.91 -5.02 0.77
CA LEU A 10 -5.12 -4.93 2.22
C LEU A 10 -6.29 -5.82 2.65
N TYR A 11 -6.18 -6.38 3.84
CA TYR A 11 -7.27 -7.12 4.50
C TYR A 11 -7.36 -6.71 5.98
N PRO A 12 -8.53 -6.87 6.63
CA PRO A 12 -8.68 -6.52 8.03
C PRO A 12 -7.65 -7.26 8.90
N GLY A 13 -6.85 -6.49 9.65
CA GLY A 13 -5.83 -7.06 10.53
C GLY A 13 -4.52 -7.45 9.84
N ILE A 14 -4.27 -7.06 8.59
CA ILE A 14 -2.95 -7.23 7.96
C ILE A 14 -1.83 -6.70 8.87
N PRO A 15 -0.82 -7.53 9.21
CA PRO A 15 0.21 -7.13 10.15
C PRO A 15 1.26 -6.23 9.49
N ALA A 16 1.75 -5.22 10.23
CA ALA A 16 2.79 -4.32 9.73
C ALA A 16 4.06 -5.07 9.29
N SER A 17 4.41 -6.18 9.96
CA SER A 17 5.54 -7.03 9.59
C SER A 17 5.42 -7.63 8.17
N LEU A 18 4.21 -7.97 7.73
CA LEU A 18 3.97 -8.47 6.37
C LEU A 18 4.11 -7.34 5.35
N VAL A 19 3.55 -6.16 5.65
CA VAL A 19 3.70 -4.96 4.80
C VAL A 19 5.18 -4.60 4.66
N ARG A 20 5.93 -4.61 5.76
CA ARG A 20 7.39 -4.39 5.76
C ARG A 20 8.12 -5.36 4.84
N ALA A 21 7.83 -6.66 5.00
CA ALA A 21 8.48 -7.71 4.22
C ALA A 21 8.17 -7.56 2.72
N PHE A 22 6.93 -7.24 2.38
CA PHE A 22 6.48 -7.04 1.01
C PHE A 22 7.15 -5.83 0.33
N LEU A 23 7.41 -4.76 1.09
CA LEU A 23 7.97 -3.50 0.57
C LEU A 23 9.51 -3.43 0.66
N GLN A 24 10.19 -4.56 0.85
CA GLN A 24 11.65 -4.61 0.84
C GLN A 24 12.22 -4.38 -0.57
N PRO A 25 13.47 -3.89 -0.68
CA PRO A 25 14.20 -3.89 -1.94
C PRO A 25 14.20 -5.30 -2.59
N PRO A 26 14.16 -5.38 -3.94
CA PRO A 26 14.36 -4.31 -4.91
C PRO A 26 13.09 -3.53 -5.32
N MET A 27 11.97 -3.66 -4.59
CA MET A 27 10.69 -3.03 -4.94
C MET A 27 10.82 -1.52 -5.22
N LYS A 28 10.26 -1.08 -6.35
CA LYS A 28 10.27 0.32 -6.83
C LYS A 28 8.89 0.96 -6.80
N GLY A 29 7.83 0.17 -6.88
CA GLY A 29 6.47 0.67 -6.72
C GLY A 29 5.47 -0.40 -6.30
N VAL A 30 4.37 0.03 -5.71
CA VAL A 30 3.28 -0.86 -5.31
C VAL A 30 1.93 -0.23 -5.64
N VAL A 31 1.03 -1.03 -6.19
CA VAL A 31 -0.41 -0.72 -6.21
C VAL A 31 -1.01 -1.33 -4.96
N MET A 32 -1.45 -0.48 -4.04
CA MET A 32 -2.09 -0.89 -2.80
C MET A 32 -3.61 -0.85 -3.00
N GLU A 33 -4.26 -2.01 -2.92
CA GLU A 33 -5.72 -2.07 -2.94
C GLU A 33 -6.27 -1.87 -1.51
N THR A 34 -7.19 -0.92 -1.36
CA THR A 34 -7.73 -0.44 -0.08
C THR A 34 -9.26 -0.48 -0.06
N PHE A 35 -9.88 -0.23 1.09
CA PHE A 35 -11.32 -0.40 1.27
C PHE A 35 -12.11 0.82 0.80
N GLY A 36 -13.26 0.59 0.14
CA GLY A 36 -14.24 1.64 -0.16
C GLY A 36 -13.63 2.78 -0.97
N SER A 37 -13.71 4.01 -0.46
CA SER A 37 -13.19 5.22 -1.11
C SER A 37 -11.67 5.42 -0.97
N GLY A 38 -10.90 4.40 -0.59
CA GLY A 38 -9.44 4.50 -0.46
C GLY A 38 -8.88 4.27 0.95
N ASN A 39 -9.69 3.76 1.87
CA ASN A 39 -9.37 3.68 3.29
C ASN A 39 -8.47 2.47 3.60
N GLY A 40 -7.36 2.71 4.28
CA GLY A 40 -6.50 1.68 4.87
C GLY A 40 -6.58 1.64 6.40
N PRO A 41 -5.99 0.63 7.06
CA PRO A 41 -5.82 0.64 8.50
C PRO A 41 -4.99 1.83 8.96
N THR A 42 -5.42 2.50 10.03
CA THR A 42 -4.75 3.69 10.60
C THR A 42 -3.81 3.34 11.75
N LYS A 43 -3.45 2.07 11.91
CA LYS A 43 -2.53 1.64 12.96
C LYS A 43 -1.15 2.29 12.77
N PRO A 44 -0.55 2.90 13.80
CA PRO A 44 0.69 3.67 13.65
C PRO A 44 1.86 2.89 13.06
N ASP A 45 1.99 1.60 13.42
CA ASP A 45 3.04 0.71 12.93
C ASP A 45 2.93 0.47 11.42
N LEU A 46 1.73 0.21 10.90
CA LEU A 46 1.51 0.03 9.47
C LEU A 46 1.78 1.32 8.69
N LEU A 47 1.32 2.46 9.20
CA LEU A 47 1.59 3.77 8.59
C LEU A 47 3.09 4.09 8.58
N GLN A 48 3.83 3.69 9.63
CA GLN A 48 5.28 3.84 9.69
C GLN A 48 5.99 3.00 8.61
N GLU A 49 5.56 1.78 8.35
CA GLU A 49 6.14 0.94 7.29
C GLU A 49 5.89 1.53 5.88
N LEU A 50 4.70 2.10 5.64
CA LEU A 50 4.39 2.81 4.39
C LEU A 50 5.24 4.08 4.24
N ARG A 51 5.38 4.88 5.30
CA ARG A 51 6.25 6.06 5.33
C ARG A 51 7.70 5.68 5.05
N ALA A 52 8.22 4.65 5.72
CA ALA A 52 9.59 4.20 5.52
C ALA A 52 9.82 3.69 4.09
N ALA A 53 8.83 3.05 3.46
CA ALA A 53 8.91 2.66 2.05
C ALA A 53 8.96 3.87 1.11
N ALA A 54 8.10 4.87 1.34
CA ALA A 54 8.10 6.12 0.58
C ALA A 54 9.43 6.89 0.73
N GLU A 55 10.00 6.96 1.94
CA GLU A 55 11.31 7.59 2.21
C GLU A 55 12.46 6.87 1.49
N ARG A 56 12.35 5.57 1.19
CA ARG A 56 13.29 4.84 0.32
C ARG A 56 13.09 5.09 -1.18
N GLY A 57 12.11 5.91 -1.56
CA GLY A 57 11.76 6.23 -2.94
C GLY A 57 10.79 5.26 -3.61
N LEU A 58 10.10 4.39 -2.85
CA LEU A 58 9.08 3.50 -3.38
C LEU A 58 7.79 4.28 -3.67
N VAL A 59 7.29 4.19 -4.90
CA VAL A 59 6.02 4.84 -5.30
C VAL A 59 4.83 3.98 -4.88
N ILE A 60 3.91 4.55 -4.11
CA ILE A 60 2.70 3.86 -3.62
C ILE A 60 1.49 4.46 -4.33
N VAL A 61 0.74 3.63 -5.06
CA VAL A 61 -0.53 4.01 -5.70
C VAL A 61 -1.68 3.41 -4.89
N ASN A 62 -2.62 4.24 -4.46
CA ASN A 62 -3.82 3.79 -3.74
C ASN A 62 -4.95 3.50 -4.74
N CYS A 63 -5.46 2.27 -4.74
CA CYS A 63 -6.58 1.82 -5.56
C CYS A 63 -7.68 1.23 -4.66
N THR A 64 -8.95 1.35 -5.05
CA THR A 64 -10.05 0.72 -4.31
C THR A 64 -10.19 -0.77 -4.64
N HIS A 65 -10.57 -1.59 -3.67
CA HIS A 65 -11.05 -2.97 -3.89
C HIS A 65 -12.34 -3.03 -4.70
N CYS A 66 -13.11 -1.95 -4.73
CA CYS A 66 -14.41 -1.91 -5.36
C CYS A 66 -14.28 -2.02 -6.88
N LEU A 67 -15.07 -2.92 -7.48
CA LEU A 67 -15.14 -3.06 -8.94
C LEU A 67 -15.53 -1.74 -9.63
N GLN A 68 -16.39 -0.95 -8.96
CA GLN A 68 -16.82 0.37 -9.39
C GLN A 68 -16.70 1.35 -8.23
N GLY A 69 -16.20 2.54 -8.51
CA GLY A 69 -15.92 3.58 -7.52
C GLY A 69 -14.58 4.25 -7.79
N ALA A 70 -14.26 5.27 -6.99
CA ALA A 70 -13.00 5.98 -7.07
C ALA A 70 -12.41 6.15 -5.67
N VAL A 71 -11.09 6.28 -5.61
CA VAL A 71 -10.41 6.76 -4.41
C VAL A 71 -10.65 8.26 -4.30
N THR A 72 -11.02 8.74 -3.12
CA THR A 72 -11.23 10.16 -2.83
C THR A 72 -10.16 10.65 -1.85
N SER A 73 -9.81 11.93 -1.93
CA SER A 73 -8.86 12.58 -1.02
C SER A 73 -9.50 13.63 -0.11
N ASP A 74 -10.83 13.70 -0.16
CA ASP A 74 -11.67 14.60 0.64
C ASP A 74 -11.87 14.08 2.07
#